data_AF-A0A2T7UE90-F1
#
_entry.id   AF-A0A2T7UE90-F1
#
_cell.length_a   1.000
_cell.length_b   1.000
_cell.length_c   1.000
_cell.angle_alpha   90.00
_cell.angle_beta   90.00
_cell.angle_gamma   90.00
#
_symmetry.space_group_name_H-M   'P 1'
#
loop_
_entity.id
_entity.type
_entity.pdbx_description
1 polymer ?
#
loop_
_entity_poly.entity_id
_entity_poly.type
_entity_poly.pdbx_seq_one_letter_code
_entity_poly.pdbx_strand_id
1 'polypeptide(L)'
;MLSACGGGGSNGEVASTDPIDRYIGTWSRTCDRLSAEAISDLNGKDTNIIETIKFEKASSVKATFVYTIRVFANADTQCAAQPIATLITTGLNNSSLNISKATATMTTGFGVNELTYLGTQPLGSISVDKVTVSSAVLTKPTGQYTVGGAIVNGGAPEFEAKSNFAFVKFKSPTGVFFNRFDAGAVPTVMDEDPRLLMTKQ
;
A
#
# COMPACT_ATOMS: atom_id res chain seq x y z
N MET A 1 -1.49 26.93 -50.32
CA MET A 1 -2.89 26.46 -50.36
C MET A 1 -2.98 25.19 -49.54
N LEU A 2 -3.93 25.17 -48.61
CA LEU A 2 -4.28 24.02 -47.78
C LEU A 2 -4.84 22.88 -48.65
N SER A 3 -4.56 21.64 -48.25
CA SER A 3 -5.61 20.61 -48.16
C SER A 3 -5.17 19.51 -47.20
N ALA A 4 -5.89 19.47 -46.08
CA ALA A 4 -6.03 18.32 -45.20
C ALA A 4 -7.10 17.37 -45.75
N CYS A 5 -7.05 16.10 -45.32
CA CYS A 5 -8.11 15.07 -45.18
C CYS A 5 -7.41 13.70 -45.32
N GLY A 6 -7.59 12.67 -44.49
CA GLY A 6 -8.38 12.39 -43.29
C GLY A 6 -7.70 11.20 -42.59
N GLY A 7 -7.88 10.97 -41.29
CA GLY A 7 -9.15 10.61 -40.70
C GLY A 7 -9.18 9.08 -40.55
N GLY A 8 -8.72 8.58 -39.40
CA GLY A 8 -8.75 7.17 -39.04
C GLY A 8 -8.51 7.03 -37.55
N GLY A 9 -9.58 7.16 -36.77
CA GLY A 9 -9.55 7.11 -35.32
C GLY A 9 -9.01 5.78 -34.82
N SER A 10 -7.79 5.79 -34.32
CA SER A 10 -7.34 4.83 -33.35
C SER A 10 -7.93 5.23 -32.00
N ASN A 11 -8.86 4.42 -31.49
CA ASN A 11 -8.96 4.22 -30.04
C ASN A 11 -7.67 3.52 -29.58
N GLY A 12 -6.54 4.20 -29.73
CA GLY A 12 -5.35 3.92 -28.96
C GLY A 12 -5.51 4.75 -27.73
N GLU A 13 -5.84 4.13 -26.60
CA GLU A 13 -5.37 4.67 -25.34
C GLU A 13 -3.90 5.02 -25.58
N VAL A 14 -3.58 6.32 -25.59
CA VAL A 14 -2.20 6.77 -25.71
C VAL A 14 -1.51 6.06 -24.55
N ALA A 15 -0.65 5.09 -24.88
CA ALA A 15 0.14 4.38 -23.88
C ALA A 15 0.80 5.46 -23.06
N SER A 16 0.31 5.63 -21.83
CA SER A 16 0.65 6.82 -21.10
C SER A 16 2.15 6.80 -20.83
N THR A 17 2.81 7.90 -21.19
CA THR A 17 4.27 8.03 -21.08
C THR A 17 4.73 8.21 -19.64
N ASP A 18 3.80 8.47 -18.74
CA ASP A 18 4.14 8.78 -17.37
C ASP A 18 4.52 7.50 -16.60
N PRO A 19 5.71 7.46 -16.00
CA PRO A 19 6.19 6.27 -15.29
C PRO A 19 5.31 5.88 -14.09
N ILE A 20 4.44 6.76 -13.61
CA ILE A 20 3.52 6.46 -12.51
C ILE A 20 2.35 5.57 -12.93
N ASP A 21 1.97 5.53 -14.22
CA ASP A 21 0.68 4.93 -14.60
C ASP A 21 0.60 3.42 -14.40
N ARG A 22 1.75 2.75 -14.46
CA ARG A 22 1.88 1.33 -14.11
C ARG A 22 1.55 1.01 -12.65
N TYR A 23 1.55 2.00 -11.76
CA TYR A 23 1.20 1.84 -10.34
C TYR A 23 -0.27 2.09 -10.04
N ILE A 24 -0.98 2.80 -10.92
CA ILE A 24 -2.35 3.25 -10.64
C ILE A 24 -3.31 2.07 -10.56
N GLY A 25 -4.20 2.11 -9.56
CA GLY A 25 -5.16 1.04 -9.27
C GLY A 25 -4.98 0.47 -7.86
N THR A 26 -5.67 -0.64 -7.61
CA THR A 26 -5.68 -1.31 -6.31
C THR A 26 -4.78 -2.52 -6.34
N TRP A 27 -3.86 -2.59 -5.38
CA TRP A 27 -2.90 -3.68 -5.23
C TRP A 27 -3.11 -4.35 -3.88
N SER A 28 -3.14 -5.68 -3.87
CA SER A 28 -3.36 -6.47 -2.67
C SER A 28 -2.23 -7.46 -2.45
N ARG A 29 -1.85 -7.65 -1.19
CA ARG A 29 -0.94 -8.72 -0.76
C ARG A 29 -1.73 -9.99 -0.48
N THR A 30 -1.03 -11.12 -0.47
CA THR A 30 -1.59 -12.37 0.05
C THR A 30 -1.89 -12.25 1.54
N CYS A 31 -2.75 -13.12 2.05
CA CYS A 31 -2.97 -13.26 3.49
C CYS A 31 -1.64 -13.49 4.21
N ASP A 32 -1.36 -12.69 5.23
CA ASP A 32 -0.16 -12.82 6.05
C ASP A 32 -0.49 -12.68 7.53
N ARG A 33 0.38 -13.14 8.40
CA ARG A 33 0.18 -13.09 9.85
C ARG A 33 0.79 -11.81 10.43
N LEU A 34 0.01 -11.10 11.23
CA LEU A 34 0.46 -9.94 11.98
C LEU A 34 0.52 -10.24 13.49
N SER A 35 1.61 -9.79 14.12
CA SER A 35 1.86 -9.97 15.55
C SER A 35 0.79 -9.29 16.41
N ALA A 36 0.42 -9.94 17.51
CA ALA A 36 -0.42 -9.39 18.57
C ALA A 36 0.14 -8.09 19.18
N GLU A 37 1.44 -7.80 19.02
CA GLU A 37 2.05 -6.53 19.42
C GLU A 37 1.48 -5.34 18.65
N ALA A 38 1.14 -5.51 17.37
CA ALA A 38 0.53 -4.48 16.55
C ALA A 38 -1.00 -4.56 16.56
N ILE A 39 -1.53 -5.74 16.24
CA ILE A 39 -2.97 -6.01 16.21
C ILE A 39 -3.23 -7.41 16.75
N SER A 40 -4.06 -7.50 17.78
CA SER A 40 -4.53 -8.76 18.33
C SER A 40 -6.03 -8.94 18.14
N ASP A 41 -6.50 -10.19 18.21
CA ASP A 41 -7.91 -10.45 18.43
C ASP A 41 -8.32 -10.13 19.89
N LEU A 42 -9.62 -10.22 20.22
CA LEU A 42 -10.10 -9.97 21.58
C LEU A 42 -9.52 -10.92 22.65
N ASN A 43 -8.87 -12.02 22.25
CA ASN A 43 -8.22 -12.97 23.15
C ASN A 43 -6.70 -12.73 23.25
N GLY A 44 -6.18 -11.66 22.65
CA GLY A 44 -4.76 -11.34 22.65
C GLY A 44 -3.92 -12.24 21.73
N LYS A 45 -4.52 -12.92 20.75
CA LYS A 45 -3.80 -13.73 19.76
C LYS A 45 -3.44 -12.90 18.53
N ASP A 46 -2.41 -13.35 17.82
CA ASP A 46 -2.03 -12.81 16.51
C ASP A 46 -3.21 -12.84 15.54
N THR A 47 -3.18 -11.96 14.55
CA THR A 47 -4.22 -11.86 13.54
C THR A 47 -3.68 -12.23 12.16
N ASN A 48 -4.58 -12.56 11.23
CA ASN A 48 -4.22 -12.65 9.81
C ASN A 48 -4.70 -11.38 9.12
N ILE A 49 -3.98 -10.91 8.11
CA ILE A 49 -4.28 -9.64 7.44
C ILE A 49 -4.19 -9.76 5.93
N ILE A 50 -4.97 -8.92 5.25
CA ILE A 50 -4.75 -8.57 3.84
C ILE A 50 -4.49 -7.07 3.79
N GLU A 51 -3.33 -6.71 3.25
CA GLU A 51 -2.93 -5.33 3.00
C GLU A 51 -3.31 -4.94 1.57
N THR A 52 -3.96 -3.79 1.43
CA THR A 52 -4.39 -3.25 0.14
C THR A 52 -3.97 -1.79 0.02
N ILE A 53 -3.40 -1.44 -1.13
CA ILE A 53 -2.99 -0.07 -1.46
C ILE A 53 -3.71 0.36 -2.72
N LYS A 54 -4.45 1.46 -2.65
CA LYS A 54 -5.07 2.08 -3.82
C LYS A 54 -4.28 3.32 -4.20
N PHE A 55 -3.62 3.30 -5.36
CA PHE A 55 -2.91 4.45 -5.91
C PHE A 55 -3.79 5.26 -6.86
N GLU A 56 -3.76 6.58 -6.70
CA GLU A 56 -4.42 7.54 -7.57
C GLU A 56 -3.39 8.53 -8.11
N LYS A 57 -3.48 8.83 -9.41
CA LYS A 57 -2.47 9.65 -10.09
C LYS A 57 -2.54 11.10 -9.58
N ALA A 58 -1.40 11.65 -9.22
CA ALA A 58 -1.27 13.05 -8.81
C ALA A 58 -0.46 13.89 -9.82
N SER A 59 0.57 13.30 -10.44
CA SER A 59 1.34 13.90 -11.53
C SER A 59 1.97 12.81 -12.40
N SER A 60 2.87 13.16 -13.32
CA SER A 60 3.60 12.16 -14.13
C SER A 60 4.54 11.25 -13.33
N VAL A 61 4.97 11.70 -12.14
CA VAL A 61 5.92 10.98 -11.29
C VAL A 61 5.40 10.75 -9.87
N LYS A 62 4.16 11.15 -9.57
CA LYS A 62 3.57 11.06 -8.22
C LYS A 62 2.19 10.42 -8.24
N ALA A 63 1.93 9.59 -7.24
CA ALA A 63 0.60 9.08 -6.91
C ALA A 63 0.32 9.31 -5.43
N THR A 64 -0.92 9.65 -5.10
CA THR A 64 -1.41 9.55 -3.72
C THR A 64 -1.91 8.13 -3.47
N PHE A 65 -2.01 7.71 -2.21
CA PHE A 65 -2.58 6.40 -1.91
C PHE A 65 -3.41 6.32 -0.63
N VAL A 66 -4.36 5.38 -0.65
CA VAL A 66 -5.07 4.92 0.54
C VAL A 66 -4.54 3.54 0.91
N TYR A 67 -4.11 3.39 2.17
CA TYR A 67 -3.67 2.13 2.73
C TYR A 67 -4.80 1.48 3.51
N THR A 68 -5.07 0.20 3.30
CA THR A 68 -6.12 -0.54 4.01
C THR A 68 -5.58 -1.87 4.53
N ILE A 69 -5.77 -2.13 5.81
CA ILE A 69 -5.53 -3.42 6.44
C ILE A 69 -6.89 -4.03 6.78
N ARG A 70 -7.20 -5.17 6.17
CA ARG A 70 -8.32 -6.02 6.61
C ARG A 70 -7.78 -7.04 7.59
N VAL A 71 -8.36 -7.09 8.77
CA VAL A 71 -7.94 -7.97 9.87
C VAL A 71 -8.90 -9.13 9.98
N PHE A 72 -8.37 -10.34 10.11
CA PHE A 72 -9.07 -11.59 10.24
C PHE A 72 -8.66 -12.29 11.53
N ALA A 73 -9.54 -13.14 12.05
CA ALA A 73 -9.29 -13.90 13.27
C ALA A 73 -8.05 -14.81 13.12
N ASN A 74 -7.41 -15.14 14.23
CA ASN A 74 -6.23 -16.01 14.26
C ASN A 74 -6.43 -17.35 13.51
N ALA A 75 -7.64 -17.90 13.60
CA ALA A 75 -8.00 -19.17 12.98
C ALA A 75 -8.24 -19.07 11.46
N ASP A 76 -8.48 -17.87 10.91
CA ASP A 76 -8.70 -17.67 9.47
C ASP A 76 -7.38 -17.42 8.74
N THR A 77 -6.59 -18.49 8.62
CA THR A 77 -5.25 -18.45 8.02
C THR A 77 -5.25 -18.24 6.51
N GLN A 78 -6.43 -18.23 5.87
CA GLN A 78 -6.59 -17.95 4.44
C GLN A 78 -7.25 -16.60 4.18
N CYS A 79 -7.62 -15.85 5.22
CA CYS A 79 -8.32 -14.57 5.11
C CYS A 79 -9.58 -14.66 4.22
N ALA A 80 -10.32 -15.77 4.33
CA ALA A 80 -11.44 -16.09 3.47
C ALA A 80 -12.80 -15.69 4.08
N ALA A 81 -12.85 -15.49 5.40
CA ALA A 81 -14.07 -15.08 6.09
C ALA A 81 -14.31 -13.57 5.97
N GLN A 82 -15.28 -13.04 6.72
CA GLN A 82 -15.43 -11.59 6.85
C GLN A 82 -14.36 -11.02 7.78
N PRO A 83 -13.74 -9.87 7.43
CA PRO A 83 -12.81 -9.19 8.33
C PRO A 83 -13.49 -8.83 9.66
N ILE A 84 -12.77 -9.06 10.76
CA ILE A 84 -13.19 -8.66 12.11
C ILE A 84 -12.93 -7.17 12.39
N ALA A 85 -12.04 -6.56 11.61
CA ALA A 85 -11.76 -5.13 11.63
C ALA A 85 -11.20 -4.67 10.27
N THR A 86 -11.38 -3.39 9.94
CA THR A 86 -10.75 -2.73 8.80
C THR A 86 -10.09 -1.44 9.24
N LEU A 87 -8.78 -1.30 8.99
CA LEU A 87 -8.01 -0.09 9.29
C LEU A 87 -7.69 0.63 7.99
N ILE A 88 -7.97 1.93 7.91
CA ILE A 88 -7.80 2.73 6.71
C ILE A 88 -6.93 3.95 7.02
N THR A 89 -5.85 4.14 6.26
CA THR A 89 -5.01 5.35 6.30
C THR A 89 -5.17 6.11 4.99
N THR A 90 -5.83 7.27 5.04
CA THR A 90 -6.29 7.99 3.84
C THR A 90 -5.27 8.98 3.27
N GLY A 91 -4.16 9.26 3.96
CA GLY A 91 -3.18 10.26 3.52
C GLY A 91 -3.75 11.68 3.46
N LEU A 92 -4.81 11.96 4.22
CA LEU A 92 -5.38 13.28 4.41
C LEU A 92 -5.06 13.77 5.81
N ASN A 93 -4.94 15.08 6.00
CA ASN A 93 -4.85 15.67 7.34
C ASN A 93 -6.21 15.60 8.04
N ASN A 94 -6.48 14.50 8.73
CA ASN A 94 -7.65 14.35 9.59
C ASN A 94 -7.27 14.80 10.99
N SER A 95 -7.97 15.81 11.51
CA SER A 95 -7.76 16.33 12.86
C SER A 95 -8.25 15.38 13.96
N SER A 96 -8.94 14.29 13.62
CA SER A 96 -9.50 13.33 14.57
C SER A 96 -9.43 11.89 14.06
N LEU A 97 -9.24 10.96 14.99
CA LEU A 97 -9.38 9.52 14.80
C LEU A 97 -10.86 9.17 14.67
N ASN A 98 -11.25 8.48 13.60
CA ASN A 98 -12.62 8.02 13.40
C ASN A 98 -12.71 6.51 13.61
N ILE A 99 -13.52 6.07 14.58
CA ILE A 99 -13.82 4.66 14.83
C ILE A 99 -15.32 4.44 14.70
N SER A 100 -15.71 3.61 13.73
CA SER A 100 -17.07 3.14 13.54
C SER A 100 -17.18 1.69 14.02
N LYS A 101 -17.88 1.48 15.14
CA LYS A 101 -18.15 0.13 15.65
C LYS A 101 -19.15 -0.63 14.78
N ALA A 102 -20.11 0.06 14.14
CA ALA A 102 -21.11 -0.55 13.28
C ALA A 102 -20.50 -1.22 12.04
N THR A 103 -19.43 -0.63 11.49
CA THR A 103 -18.72 -1.16 10.32
C THR A 103 -17.38 -1.79 10.68
N ALA A 104 -17.07 -1.94 11.97
CA ALA A 104 -15.77 -2.41 12.48
C ALA A 104 -14.58 -1.70 11.79
N THR A 105 -14.68 -0.38 11.61
CA THR A 105 -13.70 0.40 10.83
C THR A 105 -13.00 1.43 11.70
N MET A 106 -11.68 1.56 11.52
CA MET A 106 -10.89 2.68 12.02
C MET A 106 -10.28 3.42 10.84
N THR A 107 -10.49 4.73 10.76
CA THR A 107 -9.93 5.59 9.72
C THR A 107 -9.04 6.66 10.32
N THR A 108 -7.85 6.83 9.75
CA THR A 108 -6.87 7.84 10.16
C THR A 108 -6.25 8.56 8.97
N GLY A 109 -5.64 9.70 9.27
CA GLY A 109 -4.72 10.35 8.36
C GLY A 109 -4.10 11.56 9.04
N PHE A 110 -2.78 11.65 9.02
CA PHE A 110 -2.06 12.84 9.46
C PHE A 110 -0.82 13.02 8.57
N GLY A 111 -0.98 13.80 7.50
CA GLY A 111 0.00 13.97 6.43
C GLY A 111 -0.47 13.36 5.11
N VAL A 112 0.38 13.50 4.08
CA VAL A 112 0.11 13.00 2.73
C VAL A 112 0.71 11.60 2.58
N ASN A 113 -0.10 10.67 2.07
CA ASN A 113 0.39 9.40 1.53
C ASN A 113 0.81 9.63 0.08
N GLU A 114 2.10 9.51 -0.23
CA GLU A 114 2.63 9.76 -1.58
C GLU A 114 3.62 8.67 -1.99
N LEU A 115 3.49 8.20 -3.23
CA LEU A 115 4.52 7.46 -3.94
C LEU A 115 5.13 8.38 -5.00
N THR A 116 6.44 8.54 -4.97
CA THR A 116 7.19 9.32 -5.96
C THR A 116 8.15 8.41 -6.72
N TYR A 117 8.04 8.40 -8.04
CA TYR A 117 9.01 7.75 -8.93
C TYR A 117 10.28 8.58 -9.03
N LEU A 118 11.43 7.97 -8.76
CA LEU A 118 12.74 8.63 -8.76
C LEU A 118 13.60 8.27 -9.96
N GLY A 119 13.24 7.23 -10.71
CA GLY A 119 13.99 6.76 -11.85
C GLY A 119 14.19 5.25 -11.85
N THR A 120 14.94 4.78 -12.84
CA THR A 120 15.32 3.38 -12.98
C THR A 120 16.67 3.14 -12.31
N GLN A 121 16.78 2.07 -11.54
CA GLN A 121 17.99 1.63 -10.86
C GLN A 121 18.44 0.28 -11.44
N PRO A 122 19.66 0.18 -12.00
CA PRO A 122 20.27 -1.11 -12.32
C PRO A 122 20.58 -1.88 -11.03
N LEU A 123 20.19 -3.16 -10.98
CA LEU A 123 20.50 -4.12 -9.92
C LEU A 123 20.96 -5.44 -10.55
N GLY A 124 22.27 -5.70 -10.52
CA GLY A 124 22.85 -6.85 -11.23
C GLY A 124 22.54 -6.80 -12.72
N SER A 125 21.91 -7.86 -13.26
CA SER A 125 21.53 -7.97 -14.68
C SER A 125 20.13 -7.43 -15.00
N ILE A 126 19.41 -6.88 -14.02
CA ILE A 126 18.06 -6.34 -14.20
C ILE A 126 18.02 -4.84 -13.94
N SER A 127 16.95 -4.19 -14.38
CA SER A 127 16.61 -2.82 -14.00
C SER A 127 15.30 -2.81 -13.25
N VAL A 128 15.24 -2.05 -12.18
CA VAL A 128 14.06 -1.89 -11.32
C VAL A 128 13.72 -0.42 -11.19
N ASP A 129 12.52 -0.13 -10.72
CA ASP A 129 12.19 1.25 -10.37
C ASP A 129 12.70 1.57 -8.98
N LYS A 130 13.20 2.79 -8.83
CA LYS A 130 13.42 3.41 -7.53
C LYS A 130 12.27 4.36 -7.23
N VAL A 131 11.64 4.17 -6.08
CA VAL A 131 10.56 5.03 -5.61
C VAL A 131 10.83 5.47 -4.18
N THR A 132 10.24 6.59 -3.78
CA THR A 132 10.03 6.93 -2.37
C THR A 132 8.57 6.73 -2.04
N VAL A 133 8.31 6.05 -0.92
CA VAL A 133 6.97 5.94 -0.34
C VAL A 133 6.96 6.68 0.97
N SER A 134 6.13 7.71 1.05
CA SER A 134 5.85 8.46 2.26
C SER A 134 4.46 8.09 2.74
N SER A 135 4.39 7.45 3.90
CA SER A 135 3.11 7.12 4.55
C SER A 135 2.83 8.12 5.67
N ALA A 136 1.65 8.74 5.61
CA ALA A 136 1.08 9.56 6.66
C ALA A 136 0.85 8.73 7.92
N VAL A 137 0.94 9.38 9.08
CA VAL A 137 0.79 8.70 10.36
C VAL A 137 -0.67 8.23 10.55
N LEU A 138 -0.88 7.12 11.23
CA LEU A 138 -2.06 7.02 12.10
C LEU A 138 -1.85 8.08 13.18
N THR A 139 -2.82 8.99 13.38
CA THR A 139 -2.79 9.97 14.48
C THR A 139 -2.33 9.26 15.74
N LYS A 140 -1.08 9.52 16.19
CA LYS A 140 -0.29 8.72 17.13
C LYS A 140 -1.19 8.12 18.21
N PRO A 141 -1.74 6.91 18.03
CA PRO A 141 -2.68 6.39 18.99
C PRO A 141 -1.82 6.08 20.20
N THR A 142 -2.07 6.73 21.33
CA THR A 142 -1.53 6.26 22.60
C THR A 142 -2.57 5.32 23.19
N GLY A 143 -2.14 4.14 23.64
CA GLY A 143 -3.03 3.13 24.19
C GLY A 143 -3.66 2.19 23.16
N GLN A 144 -4.68 1.46 23.60
CA GLN A 144 -5.31 0.38 22.85
C GLN A 144 -6.72 0.78 22.37
N TYR A 145 -7.06 0.42 21.14
CA TYR A 145 -8.35 0.73 20.54
C TYR A 145 -9.05 -0.55 20.12
N THR A 146 -10.26 -0.76 20.63
CA THR A 146 -11.13 -1.85 20.15
C THR A 146 -11.85 -1.42 18.89
N VAL A 147 -11.58 -2.12 17.79
CA VAL A 147 -12.18 -1.89 16.47
C VAL A 147 -12.81 -3.20 16.03
N GLY A 148 -14.14 -3.29 16.11
CA GLY A 148 -14.84 -4.56 15.90
C GLY A 148 -14.32 -5.66 16.83
N GLY A 149 -13.84 -6.75 16.24
CA GLY A 149 -13.27 -7.90 16.96
C GLY A 149 -11.74 -7.85 17.17
N ALA A 150 -11.10 -6.71 16.90
CA ALA A 150 -9.65 -6.57 17.05
C ALA A 150 -9.28 -5.46 18.06
N ILE A 151 -8.11 -5.62 18.68
CA ILE A 151 -7.43 -4.63 19.50
C ILE A 151 -6.25 -4.11 18.71
N VAL A 152 -6.26 -2.80 18.42
CA VAL A 152 -5.17 -2.10 17.74
C VAL A 152 -4.30 -1.41 18.79
N ASN A 153 -3.03 -1.76 18.83
CA ASN A 153 -2.06 -1.15 19.74
C ASN A 153 -1.44 0.10 19.10
N GLY A 154 -1.79 1.25 19.67
CA GLY A 154 -1.22 2.51 19.28
C GLY A 154 0.28 2.59 19.54
N GLY A 155 1.05 3.01 18.53
CA GLY A 155 2.51 3.14 18.62
C GLY A 155 3.31 1.93 18.15
N ALA A 156 2.65 0.89 17.62
CA ALA A 156 3.37 -0.20 16.97
C ALA A 156 4.13 0.31 15.71
N PRO A 157 5.31 -0.25 15.37
CA PRO A 157 6.12 0.20 14.22
C PRO A 157 5.40 0.20 12.88
N GLU A 158 4.37 -0.63 12.71
CA GLU A 158 3.51 -0.71 11.53
C GLU A 158 2.69 0.56 11.30
N PHE A 159 2.53 1.37 12.35
CA PHE A 159 1.69 2.56 12.38
C PHE A 159 2.47 3.88 12.47
N GLU A 160 3.80 3.80 12.50
CA GLU A 160 4.68 4.96 12.53
C GLU A 160 4.79 5.65 11.17
N ALA A 161 5.01 6.97 11.18
CA ALA A 161 5.33 7.72 9.98
C ALA A 161 6.64 7.21 9.40
N LYS A 162 6.59 6.73 8.16
CA LYS A 162 7.77 6.17 7.49
C LYS A 162 7.87 6.76 6.09
N SER A 163 9.03 7.34 5.81
CA SER A 163 9.45 7.68 4.45
C SER A 163 10.63 6.80 4.11
N ASN A 164 10.39 5.84 3.22
CA ASN A 164 11.38 4.84 2.86
C ASN A 164 11.62 4.85 1.37
N PHE A 165 12.85 4.51 0.97
CA PHE A 165 13.09 4.11 -0.40
C PHE A 165 12.54 2.71 -0.62
N ALA A 166 12.04 2.47 -1.82
CA ALA A 166 11.70 1.14 -2.27
C ALA A 166 12.22 0.88 -3.68
N PHE A 167 12.59 -0.38 -3.91
CA PHE A 167 12.83 -0.89 -5.25
C PHE A 167 11.65 -1.74 -5.69
N VAL A 168 11.20 -1.51 -6.91
CA VAL A 168 9.99 -2.13 -7.45
C VAL A 168 10.34 -2.90 -8.71
N LYS A 169 10.03 -4.20 -8.69
CA LYS A 169 10.21 -5.11 -9.84
C LYS A 169 8.86 -5.64 -10.28
N PHE A 170 8.47 -5.33 -11.51
CA PHE A 170 7.28 -5.91 -12.11
C PHE A 170 7.56 -7.35 -12.56
N LYS A 171 6.78 -8.30 -12.04
CA LYS A 171 6.75 -9.69 -12.48
C LYS A 171 5.82 -9.86 -13.70
N SER A 172 4.75 -9.08 -13.76
CA SER A 172 3.79 -9.02 -14.86
C SER A 172 3.04 -7.66 -14.81
N PRO A 173 2.15 -7.34 -15.78
CA PRO A 173 1.32 -6.14 -15.70
C PRO A 173 0.44 -6.06 -14.44
N THR A 174 0.17 -7.20 -13.79
CA THR A 174 -0.70 -7.31 -12.62
C THR A 174 0.03 -7.79 -11.37
N GLY A 175 1.35 -7.98 -11.41
CA GLY A 175 2.12 -8.51 -10.28
C GLY A 175 3.44 -7.76 -10.08
N VAL A 176 3.67 -7.28 -8.86
CA VAL A 176 4.82 -6.43 -8.53
C VAL A 176 5.45 -6.81 -7.18
N PHE A 177 6.76 -6.96 -7.15
CA PHE A 177 7.52 -7.07 -5.90
C PHE A 177 7.87 -5.66 -5.42
N PHE A 178 7.46 -5.35 -4.19
CA PHE A 178 7.61 -4.02 -3.60
C PHE A 178 8.49 -4.09 -2.35
N ASN A 179 9.80 -3.90 -2.53
CA ASN A 179 10.78 -4.07 -1.47
C ASN A 179 11.16 -2.73 -0.85
N ARG A 180 10.91 -2.56 0.46
CA ARG A 180 11.28 -1.36 1.21
C ARG A 180 12.66 -1.54 1.83
N PHE A 181 13.50 -0.51 1.74
CA PHE A 181 14.85 -0.50 2.29
C PHE A 181 15.05 0.72 3.16
N ASP A 182 15.78 0.55 4.27
CA ASP A 182 16.28 1.66 5.06
C ASP A 182 17.30 2.47 4.23
N ALA A 183 17.31 3.78 4.42
CA ALA A 183 18.20 4.67 3.68
C ALA A 183 19.68 4.33 3.96
N GLY A 184 20.39 3.82 2.96
CA GLY A 184 21.86 3.68 3.01
C GLY A 184 22.45 2.42 2.38
N ALA A 185 21.68 1.34 2.23
CA ALA A 185 22.14 0.11 1.59
C ALA A 185 21.33 -0.19 0.32
N VAL A 186 21.93 0.00 -0.85
CA VAL A 186 21.34 -0.46 -2.11
C VAL A 186 21.64 -1.97 -2.22
N PRO A 187 20.63 -2.85 -2.22
CA PRO A 187 20.86 -4.28 -2.39
C PRO A 187 21.47 -4.57 -3.76
N THR A 188 22.19 -5.68 -3.89
CA THR A 188 22.74 -6.13 -5.17
C THR A 188 21.74 -6.93 -6.00
N VAL A 189 20.72 -7.50 -5.35
CA VAL A 189 19.64 -8.31 -5.95
C VAL A 189 18.28 -7.92 -5.39
N MET A 190 17.23 -8.14 -6.16
CA MET A 190 15.86 -7.99 -5.64
C MET A 190 15.48 -9.19 -4.78
N ASP A 191 14.78 -8.93 -3.68
CA ASP A 191 14.04 -9.95 -2.95
C ASP A 191 12.74 -10.27 -3.70
N GLU A 192 12.48 -11.55 -3.93
CA GLU A 192 11.30 -12.05 -4.62
C GLU A 192 10.47 -12.97 -3.73
N ASP A 193 10.56 -12.79 -2.40
CA ASP A 193 9.67 -13.44 -1.44
C ASP A 193 8.20 -13.25 -1.87
N PRO A 194 7.43 -14.34 -2.05
CA PRO A 194 6.01 -14.26 -2.39
C PRO A 194 5.17 -13.38 -1.45
N ARG A 195 5.58 -13.21 -0.19
CA ARG A 195 4.91 -12.32 0.78
C ARG A 195 5.04 -10.84 0.43
N LEU A 196 6.05 -10.48 -0.36
CA LEU A 196 6.31 -9.12 -0.84
C LEU A 196 5.65 -8.85 -2.20
N LEU A 197 5.07 -9.88 -2.83
CA LEU A 197 4.33 -9.76 -4.08
C LEU A 197 2.97 -9.09 -3.83
N MET A 198 2.72 -8.01 -4.55
CA MET A 198 1.41 -7.39 -4.64
C MET A 198 0.78 -7.72 -5.98
N THR A 199 -0.53 -8.02 -5.97
CA THR A 199 -1.31 -8.32 -7.17
C THR A 199 -2.37 -7.25 -7.38
N LYS A 200 -2.44 -6.73 -8.61
CA LYS A 200 -3.45 -5.76 -9.03
C LYS A 200 -4.83 -6.42 -9.05
N GLN A 201 -5.81 -5.77 -8.43
CA GLN A 201 -7.23 -6.18 -8.39
C GLN A 201 -7.99 -5.67 -9.62
#